data_AF-A0A067QS52-F1
#
_entry.id   AF-A0A067QS52-F1
#
_cell.length_a   1.000
_cell.length_b   1.000
_cell.length_c   1.000
_cell.angle_alpha   90.00
_cell.angle_beta   90.00
_cell.angle_gamma   90.00
#
_symmetry.space_group_name_H-M   'P 1'
#
loop_
_entity.id
_entity.type
_entity.pdbx_description
1 polymer ?
#
loop_
_entity_poly.entity_id
_entity_poly.type
_entity_poly.pdbx_seq_one_letter_code
_entity_poly.pdbx_strand_id
1 'polypeptide(L)'
;MQKYFNYTDKFPPVWELEYRTSLVLLNSHFSLSYPKPLSPNYVQVGGMHVKPPKKLPQELQKYLDEAPHGVIYFSMGSNLQSSEMPESKRKVFLEAFSKFKQRVLWKWETDSLPGQPKNVRLGKWLPQSDILGERSYIGKLCT
;
A
#
# COMPACT_ATOMS: atom_id res chain seq x y z
N MET A 1 -16.01 -10.39 18.79
CA MET A 1 -16.93 -9.23 18.91
C MET A 1 -17.86 -9.36 20.12
N GLN A 2 -18.58 -10.47 20.29
CA GLN A 2 -19.50 -10.68 21.44
C GLN A 2 -18.87 -10.54 22.84
N LYS A 3 -17.58 -10.86 23.01
CA LYS A 3 -16.88 -10.71 24.30
C LYS A 3 -16.71 -9.24 24.76
N TYR A 4 -16.67 -8.30 23.82
CA TYR A 4 -16.33 -6.89 24.10
C TYR A 4 -17.47 -5.92 23.83
N PHE A 5 -18.45 -6.32 23.04
CA PHE A 5 -19.68 -5.58 22.83
C PHE A 5 -20.80 -6.40 23.45
N ASN A 6 -21.47 -5.84 24.46
CA ASN A 6 -22.49 -6.46 25.30
C ASN A 6 -23.79 -6.73 24.51
N TYR A 7 -23.69 -7.46 23.41
CA TYR A 7 -24.81 -7.90 22.57
C TYR A 7 -25.32 -9.22 23.12
N THR A 8 -26.51 -9.18 23.73
CA THR A 8 -27.23 -10.35 24.23
C THR A 8 -27.92 -11.15 23.14
N ASP A 9 -28.08 -10.57 21.95
CA ASP A 9 -28.76 -11.20 20.81
C ASP A 9 -27.77 -11.82 19.80
N LYS A 10 -28.18 -12.94 19.18
CA LYS A 10 -27.45 -13.54 18.05
C LYS A 10 -27.27 -12.50 16.96
N PHE A 11 -26.02 -12.32 16.50
CA PHE A 11 -25.73 -11.40 15.41
C PHE A 11 -26.56 -11.80 14.17
N PRO A 12 -27.29 -10.87 13.54
CA PRO A 12 -28.03 -11.19 12.33
C PRO A 12 -27.06 -11.60 11.22
N PRO A 13 -27.51 -12.42 10.26
CA PRO A 13 -26.68 -12.81 9.13
C PRO A 13 -26.30 -11.58 8.28
N VAL A 14 -25.16 -11.64 7.59
CA VAL A 14 -24.58 -10.50 6.85
C VAL A 14 -25.56 -9.89 5.84
N TRP A 15 -26.34 -10.72 5.14
CA TRP A 15 -27.33 -10.24 4.16
C TRP A 15 -28.43 -9.39 4.79
N GLU A 16 -28.81 -9.66 6.05
CA GLU A 16 -29.80 -8.86 6.76
C GLU A 16 -29.22 -7.50 7.15
N LEU A 17 -27.94 -7.48 7.56
CA LEU A 17 -27.22 -6.23 7.82
C LEU A 17 -27.11 -5.37 6.56
N GLU A 18 -26.79 -5.99 5.42
CA GLU A 18 -26.73 -5.30 4.13
C GLU A 18 -28.09 -4.68 3.77
N TYR A 19 -29.18 -5.43 3.92
CA TYR A 19 -30.53 -4.94 3.62
C TYR A 19 -30.98 -3.80 4.55
N ARG A 20 -30.62 -3.87 5.83
CA ARG A 20 -31.00 -2.89 6.86
C ARG A 20 -30.09 -1.65 6.88
N THR A 21 -29.04 -1.60 6.07
CA THR A 21 -28.09 -0.49 6.07
C THR A 21 -28.67 0.74 5.36
N SER A 22 -28.90 1.81 6.13
CA SER A 22 -29.46 3.07 5.61
C SER A 22 -28.47 3.90 4.79
N LEU A 23 -27.16 3.69 4.94
CA LEU A 23 -26.10 4.42 4.25
C LEU A 23 -24.83 3.58 4.12
N VAL A 24 -24.27 3.52 2.91
CA VAL A 24 -23.00 2.87 2.60
C VAL A 24 -22.06 3.90 1.98
N LEU A 25 -20.93 4.14 2.64
CA LEU A 25 -19.87 5.00 2.14
C LEU A 25 -18.86 4.17 1.33
N LEU A 26 -18.78 4.41 0.04
CA LEU A 26 -17.88 3.69 -0.87
C LEU A 26 -16.61 4.49 -1.11
N ASN A 27 -15.44 3.87 -0.91
CA ASN A 27 -14.16 4.44 -1.34
C ASN A 27 -13.96 4.27 -2.86
N SER A 28 -14.87 4.83 -3.65
CA SER A 28 -14.85 4.83 -5.11
C SER A 28 -15.33 6.18 -5.65
N HIS A 29 -15.17 6.39 -6.96
CA HIS A 29 -15.71 7.54 -7.66
C HIS A 29 -16.22 7.11 -9.04
N PHE A 30 -17.33 7.70 -9.50
CA PHE A 30 -17.97 7.30 -10.76
C PHE A 30 -17.06 7.47 -11.97
N SER A 31 -16.12 8.42 -11.94
CA SER A 31 -15.15 8.64 -13.03
C SER A 31 -14.09 7.55 -13.16
N LEU A 32 -13.93 6.70 -12.15
CA LEU A 32 -12.89 5.65 -12.09
C LEU A 32 -13.45 4.24 -12.30
N SER A 33 -14.76 4.11 -12.52
CA SER A 33 -15.43 2.81 -12.63
C SER A 33 -16.47 2.81 -13.74
N TYR A 34 -16.83 1.61 -14.21
CA TYR A 34 -17.89 1.48 -15.20
C TYR A 34 -19.23 1.98 -14.64
N PRO A 35 -20.09 2.58 -15.50
CA PRO A 35 -21.43 2.96 -15.11
C PRO A 35 -22.19 1.75 -14.58
N LYS A 36 -22.76 1.88 -13.38
CA LYS A 36 -23.62 0.87 -12.77
C LYS A 36 -24.72 1.55 -11.97
N PRO A 37 -25.92 0.96 -11.89
CA PRO A 37 -26.95 1.45 -10.99
C PRO A 37 -26.46 1.33 -9.55
N LEU A 38 -26.59 2.41 -8.79
CA LEU A 38 -26.35 2.45 -7.35
C LEU A 38 -27.66 2.81 -6.66
N SER A 39 -27.98 2.10 -5.58
CA SER A 39 -29.12 2.48 -4.74
C SER A 39 -28.83 3.83 -4.06
N PRO A 40 -29.85 4.69 -3.80
CA PRO A 40 -29.64 6.02 -3.22
C PRO A 40 -28.89 6.03 -1.88
N ASN A 41 -28.92 4.92 -1.13
CA ASN A 41 -28.17 4.76 0.12
C ASN A 41 -26.65 4.53 -0.09
N TYR A 42 -26.15 4.42 -1.33
CA TYR A 42 -24.71 4.29 -1.60
C TYR A 42 -24.12 5.64 -2.00
N VAL A 43 -23.25 6.18 -1.16
CA VAL A 43 -22.57 7.46 -1.40
C VAL A 43 -21.10 7.21 -1.67
N GLN A 44 -20.64 7.67 -2.84
CA GLN A 44 -19.25 7.54 -3.27
C GLN A 44 -18.40 8.65 -2.66
N VAL A 45 -17.48 8.25 -1.80
CA VAL A 45 -16.55 9.12 -1.05
C VAL A 45 -15.10 8.66 -1.28
N GLY A 46 -14.74 8.50 -2.56
CA GLY A 46 -13.41 8.09 -2.98
C GLY A 46 -12.32 9.01 -2.43
N GLY A 47 -11.23 8.40 -1.95
CA GLY A 47 -10.04 9.14 -1.54
C GLY A 47 -10.11 9.79 -0.15
N MET A 48 -11.12 9.51 0.68
CA MET A 48 -11.19 10.03 2.07
C MET A 48 -9.93 9.75 2.92
N HIS A 49 -9.19 8.70 2.58
CA HIS A 49 -7.95 8.30 3.26
C HIS A 49 -6.72 9.08 2.77
N VAL A 50 -6.82 9.78 1.63
CA VAL A 50 -5.71 10.52 1.02
C VAL A 50 -5.58 11.86 1.74
N LYS A 51 -4.39 12.11 2.29
CA LYS A 51 -4.02 13.37 2.95
C LYS A 51 -2.86 14.00 2.18
N PRO A 52 -2.67 15.33 2.26
CA PRO A 52 -1.47 15.96 1.73
C PRO A 52 -0.21 15.28 2.29
N PRO A 53 0.79 15.01 1.44
CA PRO A 53 2.02 14.34 1.87
C PRO A 53 2.74 15.19 2.91
N LYS A 54 3.27 14.53 3.94
CA LYS A 54 4.10 15.16 4.97
C LYS A 54 5.57 15.10 4.56
N LYS A 55 6.38 15.96 5.16
CA LYS A 55 7.85 15.93 4.99
C LYS A 55 8.40 14.57 5.40
N LEU A 56 9.22 13.96 4.54
CA LEU A 56 9.91 12.72 4.84
C LEU A 56 11.07 12.95 5.83
N PRO A 57 11.49 11.89 6.56
CA PRO A 57 12.75 11.93 7.31
C PRO A 57 13.92 12.31 6.40
N GLN A 58 14.84 13.13 6.90
CA GLN A 58 15.94 13.71 6.11
C GLN A 58 16.74 12.68 5.32
N GLU A 59 17.07 11.55 5.95
CA GLU A 59 17.82 10.46 5.31
C GLU A 59 17.06 9.74 4.20
N LEU A 60 15.72 9.72 4.29
CA LEU A 60 14.88 9.15 3.24
C LEU A 60 14.73 10.15 2.09
N GLN A 61 14.44 11.42 2.41
CA GLN A 61 14.35 12.49 1.42
C GLN A 61 15.62 12.59 0.59
N LYS A 62 16.79 12.66 1.23
CA LYS A 62 18.10 12.70 0.57
C LYS A 62 18.29 11.52 -0.39
N TYR A 63 17.88 10.32 0.02
CA TYR A 63 17.97 9.14 -0.84
C TYR A 63 17.06 9.20 -2.08
N LEU A 64 15.88 9.82 -1.95
CA LEU A 64 14.97 10.03 -3.08
C LEU A 64 15.50 11.14 -4.01
N ASP A 65 15.99 12.25 -3.44
CA ASP A 65 16.45 13.42 -4.20
C ASP A 65 17.75 13.15 -4.98
N GLU A 66 18.66 12.34 -4.42
CA GLU A 66 19.92 11.96 -5.07
C GLU A 66 19.76 10.83 -6.10
N ALA A 67 18.53 10.43 -6.45
CA ALA A 67 18.27 9.39 -7.44
C ALA A 67 18.22 9.99 -8.87
N PRO A 68 19.30 9.95 -9.67
CA PRO A 68 19.35 10.63 -10.97
C PRO A 68 18.35 10.04 -11.99
N HIS A 69 17.96 8.79 -11.79
CA HIS A 69 17.01 8.07 -12.64
C HIS A 69 15.65 7.89 -11.95
N GLY A 70 15.45 8.52 -10.78
CA GLY A 70 14.27 8.38 -9.93
C GLY A 70 14.23 7.09 -9.11
N VAL A 71 13.11 6.90 -8.42
CA VAL A 71 12.93 5.84 -7.43
C VAL A 71 11.72 4.96 -7.73
N ILE A 72 11.94 3.66 -7.55
CA ILE A 72 10.91 2.63 -7.54
C ILE A 72 10.59 2.28 -6.08
N TYR A 73 9.33 2.39 -5.67
CA TYR A 73 8.88 1.92 -4.36
C TYR A 73 8.23 0.54 -4.50
N PHE A 74 8.76 -0.46 -3.79
CA PHE A 74 8.25 -1.83 -3.77
C PHE A 74 7.75 -2.23 -2.38
N SER A 75 6.50 -2.71 -2.33
CA SER A 75 5.84 -3.14 -1.10
C SER A 75 4.72 -4.14 -1.38
N MET A 76 4.60 -5.18 -0.56
CA MET A 76 3.51 -6.18 -0.60
C MET A 76 2.37 -5.85 0.39
N GLY A 77 2.30 -4.61 0.86
CA GLY A 77 1.32 -4.19 1.87
C GLY A 77 1.66 -4.67 3.28
N SER A 78 0.64 -4.71 4.15
CA SER A 78 0.78 -5.12 5.55
C SER A 78 0.51 -6.60 5.81
N ASN A 79 -0.27 -7.25 4.94
CA ASN A 79 -0.73 -8.62 5.17
C ASN A 79 0.28 -9.66 4.71
N LEU A 80 1.12 -9.33 3.73
CA LEU A 80 2.17 -10.20 3.23
C LEU A 80 3.53 -9.59 3.60
N GLN A 81 4.35 -10.37 4.29
CA GLN A 81 5.72 -9.96 4.61
C GLN A 81 6.62 -10.32 3.44
N SER A 82 7.38 -9.34 2.93
CA SER A 82 8.33 -9.58 1.85
C SER A 82 9.43 -10.55 2.29
N SER A 83 9.79 -10.54 3.57
CA SER A 83 10.78 -11.46 4.16
C SER A 83 10.40 -12.93 4.13
N GLU A 84 9.10 -13.23 4.12
CA GLU A 84 8.57 -14.60 4.06
C GLU A 84 8.51 -15.12 2.61
N MET A 85 8.89 -14.31 1.63
CA MET A 85 8.91 -14.71 0.23
C MET A 85 9.86 -15.90 0.01
N PRO A 86 9.39 -16.96 -0.69
CA PRO A 86 10.24 -18.08 -1.08
C PRO A 86 11.51 -17.62 -1.78
N GLU A 87 12.63 -18.26 -1.48
CA GLU A 87 13.94 -17.85 -1.98
C GLU A 87 13.99 -17.76 -3.51
N SER A 88 13.33 -18.68 -4.22
CA SER A 88 13.23 -18.67 -5.68
C SER A 88 12.62 -17.38 -6.22
N LYS A 89 11.50 -16.92 -5.64
CA LYS A 89 10.85 -15.65 -6.02
C LYS A 89 11.71 -14.45 -5.63
N ARG A 90 12.30 -14.50 -4.44
CA ARG A 90 13.19 -13.43 -3.95
C ARG A 90 14.37 -13.21 -4.90
N LYS A 91 15.02 -14.29 -5.36
CA LYS A 91 16.12 -14.23 -6.33
C LYS A 91 15.69 -13.55 -7.63
N VAL A 92 14.52 -13.88 -8.16
CA VAL A 92 13.98 -13.23 -9.37
C VAL A 92 13.82 -11.71 -9.17
N PHE A 93 13.29 -11.27 -8.02
CA PHE A 93 13.20 -9.83 -7.73
C PHE A 93 14.58 -9.17 -7.57
N LEU A 94 15.53 -9.80 -6.87
CA LEU A 94 16.88 -9.27 -6.71
C LEU A 94 17.58 -9.11 -8.07
N GLU A 95 17.48 -10.12 -8.93
CA GLU A 95 18.03 -10.09 -10.28
C GLU A 95 17.37 -9.00 -11.13
N ALA A 96 16.05 -8.88 -11.09
CA ALA A 96 15.32 -7.85 -11.80
C ALA A 96 15.72 -6.45 -11.32
N PHE A 97 15.72 -6.22 -10.01
CA PHE A 97 16.08 -4.93 -9.42
C PHE A 97 17.52 -4.55 -9.71
N SER A 98 18.45 -5.52 -9.76
CA SER A 98 19.86 -5.27 -10.10
C SER A 98 20.07 -4.69 -11.49
N LYS A 99 19.14 -4.93 -12.42
CA LYS A 99 19.20 -4.46 -13.81
C LYS A 99 18.66 -3.05 -14.00
N PHE A 100 17.94 -2.50 -13.01
CA PHE A 100 17.39 -1.16 -13.08
C PHE A 100 18.45 -0.09 -12.78
N LYS A 101 18.38 1.02 -13.51
CA LYS A 101 19.20 2.21 -13.25
C LYS A 101 18.64 3.05 -12.09
N GLN A 102 17.36 2.84 -11.78
CA GLN A 102 16.65 3.46 -10.68
C GLN A 102 17.13 2.93 -9.33
N ARG A 103 16.99 3.77 -8.31
CA ARG A 103 17.05 3.32 -6.92
C ARG A 103 15.75 2.58 -6.58
N VAL A 104 15.85 1.51 -5.81
CA VAL A 104 14.70 0.72 -5.39
C VAL A 104 14.58 0.81 -3.87
N LEU A 105 13.45 1.35 -3.41
CA LEU A 105 13.09 1.39 -2.00
C LEU A 105 12.13 0.23 -1.71
N TRP A 106 12.60 -0.78 -0.98
CA TRP A 106 11.84 -1.99 -0.69
C TRP A 106 11.40 -2.01 0.78
N LYS A 107 10.08 -2.05 1.03
CA LYS A 107 9.54 -2.41 2.35
C LYS A 107 9.92 -3.84 2.70
N TRP A 108 10.75 -4.01 3.73
CA TRP A 108 11.29 -5.31 4.12
C TRP A 108 11.36 -5.44 5.64
N GLU A 109 10.85 -6.54 6.18
CA GLU A 109 10.52 -6.67 7.60
C GLU A 109 11.72 -7.06 8.49
N THR A 110 12.83 -7.57 7.92
CA THR A 110 14.05 -7.93 8.66
C THR A 110 15.20 -6.94 8.43
N ASP A 111 16.31 -7.10 9.16
CA ASP A 111 17.47 -6.19 9.06
C ASP A 111 18.38 -6.47 7.87
N SER A 112 18.27 -7.65 7.24
CA SER A 112 19.16 -8.05 6.16
C SER A 112 18.43 -8.84 5.07
N LEU A 113 18.96 -8.69 3.86
CA LEU A 113 18.52 -9.39 2.67
C LEU A 113 19.75 -10.00 1.99
N PRO A 114 19.91 -11.34 2.02
CA PRO A 114 21.00 -12.00 1.33
C PRO A 114 20.96 -11.67 -0.17
N GLY A 115 22.10 -11.23 -0.71
CA GLY A 115 22.21 -10.86 -2.13
C GLY A 115 21.59 -9.51 -2.49
N GLN A 116 21.37 -8.61 -1.52
CA GLN A 116 20.84 -7.27 -1.77
C GLN A 116 21.67 -6.49 -2.82
N PRO A 117 21.06 -6.08 -3.95
CA PRO A 117 21.72 -5.23 -4.94
C PRO A 117 22.06 -3.84 -4.39
N LYS A 118 23.13 -3.22 -4.91
CA LYS A 118 23.59 -1.89 -4.47
C LYS A 118 22.56 -0.77 -4.65
N ASN A 119 21.68 -0.89 -5.64
CA ASN A 119 20.63 0.08 -5.90
C ASN A 119 19.37 -0.14 -5.05
N VAL A 120 19.32 -1.19 -4.22
CA VAL A 120 18.18 -1.51 -3.34
C VAL A 120 18.46 -1.00 -1.93
N ARG A 121 17.55 -0.22 -1.36
CA ARG A 121 17.52 0.17 0.06
C ARG A 121 16.31 -0.46 0.74
N LEU A 122 16.53 -1.06 1.90
CA LEU A 122 15.47 -1.65 2.72
C LEU A 122 14.90 -0.64 3.72
N GLY A 123 13.61 -0.77 4.03
CA GLY A 123 12.97 -0.07 5.13
C GLY A 123 11.88 -0.90 5.79
N LYS A 124 11.93 -1.06 7.11
CA LYS A 124 10.92 -1.82 7.88
C LYS A 124 9.55 -1.13 7.86
N TRP A 125 9.54 0.17 8.08
CA TRP A 125 8.35 1.00 8.03
C TRP A 125 8.63 2.22 7.17
N LEU A 126 7.83 2.37 6.11
CA LEU A 126 8.01 3.43 5.11
C LEU A 126 6.70 4.21 4.99
N PRO A 127 6.72 5.55 5.07
CA PRO A 127 5.53 6.38 4.98
C PRO A 127 5.03 6.41 3.52
N GLN A 128 4.28 5.38 3.13
CA GLN A 128 3.88 5.15 1.74
C GLN A 128 3.19 6.36 1.12
N SER A 129 2.20 6.97 1.79
CA SER A 129 1.47 8.13 1.25
C SER A 129 2.39 9.31 0.93
N ASP A 130 3.39 9.52 1.79
CA ASP A 130 4.32 10.64 1.66
C ASP A 130 5.32 10.34 0.53
N ILE A 131 5.87 9.13 0.46
CA ILE A 131 6.76 8.69 -0.63
C ILE A 131 6.06 8.78 -2.00
N LEU A 132 4.78 8.37 -2.08
CA LEU A 132 4.00 8.45 -3.32
C LEU A 132 3.68 9.90 -3.73
N GLY A 133 3.77 10.84 -2.80
CA GLY A 133 3.58 12.27 -3.06
C GLY A 133 4.86 13.02 -3.48
N GLU A 134 6.02 12.37 -3.43
CA GLU A 134 7.30 12.99 -3.81
C GLU A 134 7.44 13.17 -5.32
N ARG A 135 8.12 14.25 -5.73
CA ARG A 135 8.30 14.57 -7.17
C ARG A 135 9.25 13.61 -7.90
N SER A 136 10.23 13.04 -7.18
CA SER A 136 11.24 12.11 -7.72
C SER A 136 10.73 10.66 -7.86
N TYR A 137 9.51 10.40 -7.41
CA TYR A 137 8.86 9.11 -7.49
C TYR A 137 8.35 8.84 -8.91
N ILE A 138 8.72 7.67 -9.48
CA ILE A 138 8.39 7.32 -10.87
C ILE A 138 7.38 6.16 -10.96
N GLY A 139 7.27 5.29 -9.95
CA GLY A 139 6.32 4.19 -10.01
C GLY A 139 6.24 3.29 -8.79
N LYS A 140 5.07 2.64 -8.64
CA LYS A 140 4.78 1.68 -7.56
C LYS A 140 4.81 0.30 -8.16
N LEU A 141 5.57 -0.58 -7.53
CA LEU A 141 5.36 -2.01 -7.72
C LEU A 141 4.68 -2.52 -6.45
N CYS A 142 3.40 -2.84 -6.58
CA CYS A 142 2.64 -3.58 -5.59
C CYS A 142 2.09 -4.83 -6.26
N THR A 143 2.18 -5.95 -5.54
CA THR A 143 1.50 -7.20 -5.86
C THR A 143 0.45 -7.47 -4.82
#